data_AF-A0A3N5NZM7-F1
#
_entry.id   AF-A0A3N5NZM7-F1
#
_cell.length_a   1.000
_cell.length_b   1.000
_cell.length_c   1.000
_cell.angle_alpha   90.00
_cell.angle_beta   90.00
_cell.angle_gamma   90.00
#
_symmetry.space_group_name_H-M   'P 1'
#
loop_
_entity.id
_entity.type
_entity.pdbx_description
1 polymer ?
#
loop_
_entity_poly.entity_id
_entity_poly.type
_entity_poly.pdbx_seq_one_letter_code
_entity_poly.pdbx_strand_id
1 'polypeptide(L)' 'MPIPYDGTSTWMKGADRGPQAMLEASANMELYDIETDSEVFRRGIVTVDPVLCPEEPDAMVAAVYKRARRLLEDGKFIVG' A
#
# COMPACT_ATOMS: atom_id res chain seq x y z
N MET A 1 0.86 2.78 -0.68
CA MET A 1 2.25 2.40 -0.35
C MET A 1 2.23 0.95 0.08
N PRO A 2 2.59 0.01 -0.80
CA PRO A 2 2.52 -1.42 -0.49
C PRO A 2 3.50 -1.81 0.63
N ILE A 3 3.04 -2.52 1.65
CA ILE A 3 3.87 -3.06 2.75
C ILE A 3 3.74 -4.59 2.77
N PRO A 4 4.55 -5.32 1.98
CA PRO A 4 4.49 -6.77 1.91
C PRO A 4 5.24 -7.40 3.10
N TYR A 5 4.62 -7.42 4.30
CA TYR A 5 5.23 -7.99 5.49
C TYR A 5 4.32 -9.00 6.18
N ASP A 6 4.90 -10.16 6.53
CA ASP A 6 4.22 -11.23 7.27
C ASP A 6 5.15 -11.92 8.28
N GLY A 7 6.12 -11.18 8.82
CA GLY A 7 7.14 -11.73 9.72
C GLY A 7 6.59 -12.19 11.07
N THR A 8 5.58 -11.51 11.61
CA THR A 8 5.05 -11.74 12.97
C THR A 8 3.86 -12.70 13.03
N SER A 9 3.26 -13.07 11.90
CA SER A 9 2.12 -13.99 11.89
C SER A 9 2.57 -15.41 12.23
N THR A 10 1.88 -16.09 13.14
CA THR A 10 2.19 -17.49 13.50
C THR A 10 1.19 -18.48 12.92
N TRP A 11 0.03 -18.00 12.51
CA TRP A 11 -1.05 -18.76 11.87
C TRP A 11 -1.51 -18.04 10.60
N MET A 12 -1.83 -18.81 9.56
CA MET A 12 -2.32 -18.31 8.27
C MET A 12 -1.38 -17.27 7.63
N LYS A 13 -0.17 -17.72 7.30
CA LYS A 13 0.82 -16.93 6.56
C LYS A 13 0.31 -16.51 5.17
N GLY A 14 0.82 -15.40 4.66
CA GLY A 14 0.58 -14.89 3.33
C GLY A 14 0.17 -13.41 3.24
N ALA A 15 0.18 -12.67 4.37
CA ALA A 15 -0.20 -11.25 4.38
C ALA A 15 0.71 -10.39 3.49
N ASP A 16 1.96 -10.82 3.28
CA ASP A 16 2.94 -10.25 2.38
C ASP A 16 2.48 -10.22 0.91
N ARG A 17 1.62 -11.16 0.51
CA ARG A 17 1.04 -11.23 -0.85
C ARG A 17 -0.17 -10.31 -1.03
N GLY A 18 -0.75 -9.80 0.06
CA GLY A 18 -1.96 -8.98 0.05
C GLY A 18 -1.87 -7.76 -0.87
N PRO A 19 -0.82 -6.93 -0.78
CA PRO A 19 -0.72 -5.73 -1.61
C PRO A 19 -0.69 -6.03 -3.12
N GLN A 20 0.02 -7.08 -3.54
CA GLN A 20 0.08 -7.48 -4.95
C GLN A 20 -1.28 -8.00 -5.43
N ALA A 21 -1.93 -8.86 -4.64
CA ALA A 21 -3.26 -9.38 -4.96
C ALA A 21 -4.31 -8.27 -5.07
N MET A 22 -4.23 -7.23 -4.22
CA MET A 22 -5.11 -6.08 -4.28
C MET A 22 -4.90 -5.24 -5.55
N LEU A 23 -3.65 -5.05 -5.98
CA LEU A 23 -3.34 -4.37 -7.24
C LEU A 23 -3.85 -5.16 -8.45
N GLU A 24 -3.68 -6.48 -8.46
CA GLU A 24 -4.21 -7.35 -9.52
C GLU A 24 -5.74 -7.30 -9.59
N ALA A 25 -6.41 -7.36 -8.44
CA ALA A 25 -7.86 -7.26 -8.36
C ALA A 25 -8.38 -5.90 -8.85
N SER A 26 -7.62 -4.81 -8.63
CA SER A 26 -8.02 -3.45 -9.00
C SER A 26 -8.28 -3.26 -10.50
N ALA A 27 -7.66 -4.08 -11.35
CA ALA A 27 -7.85 -4.04 -12.80
C ALA A 27 -9.28 -4.43 -13.24
N ASN A 28 -10.06 -5.07 -12.37
CA ASN A 28 -11.44 -5.47 -12.63
C ASN A 28 -12.47 -4.47 -12.07
N MET A 29 -12.03 -3.35 -11.50
CA MET A 29 -12.92 -2.31 -10.98
C MET A 29 -13.30 -1.30 -12.07
N GLU A 30 -14.54 -0.81 -12.00
CA GLU A 30 -14.98 0.30 -12.84
C GLU A 30 -14.28 1.60 -12.43
N LEU A 31 -13.90 2.41 -13.43
CA LEU A 31 -13.21 3.68 -13.18
C LEU A 31 -14.14 4.80 -12.68
N TYR A 32 -15.45 4.62 -12.90
CA TYR A 32 -16.50 5.54 -12.47
C TYR A 32 -17.19 4.98 -11.22
N ASP A 33 -17.28 5.82 -10.20
CA ASP A 33 -17.99 5.52 -8.97
C ASP A 33 -19.39 6.14 -8.98
N ILE A 34 -20.42 5.29 -8.88
CA ILE A 34 -21.84 5.69 -8.98
C ILE A 34 -22.25 6.51 -7.76
N GLU A 35 -21.79 6.13 -6.56
CA GLU A 35 -22.25 6.75 -5.31
C GLU A 35 -21.76 8.18 -5.14
N THR A 36 -20.59 8.49 -5.70
CA THR A 36 -20.02 9.86 -5.69
C THR A 36 -20.16 10.59 -7.02
N ASP A 37 -20.79 9.99 -8.02
CA ASP A 37 -20.91 10.50 -9.40
C ASP A 37 -19.57 11.04 -9.91
N SER A 38 -18.50 10.23 -9.84
CA SER A 38 -17.16 10.73 -10.14
C SER A 38 -16.16 9.69 -10.65
N GLU A 39 -15.17 10.16 -11.41
CA GLU A 39 -13.99 9.39 -11.84
C GLU A 39 -12.80 9.72 -10.93
N VAL A 40 -12.71 9.03 -9.78
CA VAL A 40 -11.77 9.37 -8.69
C VAL A 40 -10.31 9.33 -9.14
N PHE A 41 -9.95 8.45 -10.08
CA PHE A 41 -8.57 8.32 -10.58
C PHE A 41 -8.03 9.62 -11.20
N ARG A 42 -8.90 10.51 -11.69
CA ARG A 42 -8.51 11.81 -12.26
C ARG A 42 -8.00 12.81 -11.22
N ARG A 43 -8.25 12.56 -9.93
CA ARG A 43 -7.78 13.42 -8.82
C ARG A 43 -6.30 13.24 -8.49
N GLY A 44 -5.61 12.31 -9.16
CA GLY A 44 -4.20 12.01 -8.94
C GLY A 44 -4.01 10.93 -7.88
N ILE A 45 -4.01 9.67 -8.33
CA ILE A 45 -3.70 8.50 -7.51
C ILE A 45 -2.45 7.85 -8.09
N VAL A 46 -1.52 7.44 -7.23
CA VAL A 46 -0.30 6.76 -7.66
C VAL A 46 0.05 5.61 -6.71
N THR A 47 0.39 4.47 -7.30
CA THR A 47 1.00 3.35 -6.58
C THR A 47 2.51 3.49 -6.64
N VAL A 48 3.15 3.64 -5.49
CA VAL A 48 4.62 3.62 -5.36
C VAL A 48 5.14 2.20 -5.24
N ASP A 49 6.42 2.00 -5.50
CA ASP A 49 7.11 0.73 -5.26
C ASP A 49 6.90 0.23 -3.81
N PRO A 50 6.84 -1.10 -3.62
CA PRO A 50 6.70 -1.70 -2.30
C PRO A 50 7.84 -1.32 -1.35
N VAL A 51 7.53 -1.23 -0.06
CA VAL A 51 8.56 -1.06 0.97
C VAL A 51 9.39 -2.35 1.04
N LEU A 52 10.72 -2.20 1.06
CA LEU A 52 11.61 -3.30 1.40
C LEU A 52 11.49 -3.57 2.90
N CYS A 53 10.87 -4.69 3.27
CA CYS A 53 10.60 -5.07 4.64
C CYS A 53 11.66 -6.07 5.15
N PRO A 54 12.58 -5.68 6.06
CA PRO A 54 13.44 -6.61 6.77
C PRO A 54 12.63 -7.63 7.59
N GLU A 55 13.23 -8.78 7.92
CA GLU A 55 12.58 -9.80 8.74
C GLU A 55 12.29 -9.30 10.17
N GLU A 56 13.27 -8.61 10.77
CA GLU A 56 13.17 -8.04 12.11
C GLU A 56 12.04 -7.00 12.19
N PRO A 57 11.03 -7.20 13.06
CA PRO A 57 9.85 -6.32 13.14
C PRO A 57 10.19 -4.85 13.34
N ASP A 58 11.13 -4.54 14.23
CA ASP A 58 11.54 -3.16 14.52
C ASP A 58 12.21 -2.50 13.31
N ALA A 59 13.00 -3.26 12.55
CA ALA A 59 13.65 -2.78 11.33
C ALA A 59 12.63 -2.55 10.20
N MET A 60 11.59 -3.39 10.11
CA MET A 60 10.46 -3.18 9.20
C MET A 60 9.70 -1.90 9.54
N VAL A 61 9.35 -1.68 10.81
CA VAL A 61 8.69 -0.46 11.27
C VAL A 61 9.52 0.78 10.92
N ALA A 62 10.83 0.73 11.16
CA ALA A 62 11.74 1.83 10.80
C ALA A 62 11.79 2.09 9.27
N ALA A 63 11.77 1.04 8.45
CA ALA A 63 11.74 1.16 7.00
C ALA A 63 10.44 1.82 6.49
N VAL A 64 9.29 1.37 7.01
CA VAL A 64 7.98 1.96 6.71
C VAL A 64 7.92 3.42 7.14
N TYR A 65 8.34 3.73 8.37
CA TYR A 65 8.36 5.09 8.90
C TYR A 65 9.20 6.02 8.02
N LYS A 66 10.42 5.62 7.65
CA LYS A 66 11.31 6.42 6.79
C LYS A 66 10.68 6.69 5.42
N ARG A 67 10.04 5.69 4.82
CA ARG A 67 9.39 5.84 3.50
C ARG A 67 8.14 6.73 3.58
N ALA A 68 7.31 6.51 4.60
CA ALA A 68 6.11 7.30 4.83
C ALA A 68 6.43 8.77 5.10
N ARG A 69 7.42 9.04 5.96
CA ARG A 69 7.86 10.40 6.28
C ARG A 69 8.24 11.19 5.04
N ARG A 70 9.02 10.59 4.12
CA ARG A 70 9.39 11.24 2.86
C ARG A 70 8.17 11.60 2.00
N LEU A 71 7.19 10.70 1.90
CA LEU A 71 5.97 10.95 1.13
C LEU A 71 5.09 12.04 1.77
N LEU A 72 5.04 12.11 3.11
CA LEU A 72 4.37 13.19 3.82
C LEU A 72 5.07 14.54 3.61
N GLU A 73 6.41 14.56 3.65
CA GLU A 73 7.22 15.75 3.36
C GLU A 73 7.01 16.23 1.90
N ASP A 74 6.77 15.31 0.97
CA ASP A 74 6.36 15.60 -0.42
C ASP A 74 4.88 16.03 -0.57
N GLY A 75 4.16 16.23 0.56
CA GLY A 75 2.76 16.65 0.59
C GLY A 75 1.77 15.60 0.10
N LYS A 76 2.14 14.32 0.10
CA LYS A 76 1.27 13.22 -0.35
C LYS A 76 0.41 12.69 0.79
N PHE A 77 -0.79 12.24 0.44
CA PHE A 77 -1.65 11.47 1.34
C PHE A 77 -1.36 9.97 1.18
N ILE A 78 -1.09 9.27 2.28
CA ILE A 78 -0.62 7.88 2.26
C ILE A 78 -1.77 6.95 2.60
N VAL A 79 -1.96 5.93 1.77
CA VAL A 79 -2.78 4.74 2.03
C VAL A 79 -1.87 3.53 1.90
N GLY A 80 -1.83 2.64 2.89
CA GLY A 80 -0.94 1.48 2.92
C GLY A 80 -1.36 0.47 3.97
#